data_AF-A0A9E0JUK8-F1
#
_entry.id   AF-A0A9E0JUK8-F1
#
_cell.length_a   1.000
_cell.length_b   1.000
_cell.length_c   1.000
_cell.angle_alpha   90.00
_cell.angle_beta   90.00
_cell.angle_gamma   90.00
#
_symmetry.space_group_name_H-M   'P 1'
#
loop_
_entity.id
_entity.type
_entity.pdbx_description
1 polymer ?
#
loop_
_entity_poly.entity_id
_entity_poly.type
_entity_poly.pdbx_seq_one_letter_code
_entity_poly.pdbx_strand_id
1 'polypeptide(L)' 'LKQKPAGKKAVVKDRYMADLEKQLTAKCMARVRLKGSSKKGAIEISYRTMDELNRLARYLLDEL' A
#
# COMPACT_ATOMS: atom_id res chain seq x y z
N LEU A 1 -35.71 0.38 -4.15
CA LEU A 1 -34.83 -0.75 -3.75
C LEU A 1 -33.38 -0.38 -4.03
N LYS A 2 -32.50 -0.62 -3.05
CA LYS A 2 -31.15 -0.06 -2.91
C LYS A 2 -30.22 -0.50 -4.06
N GLN A 3 -29.59 0.46 -4.76
CA GLN A 3 -28.51 0.19 -5.71
C GLN A 3 -27.30 -0.37 -4.96
N LYS A 4 -26.98 -1.65 -5.19
CA LYS A 4 -25.73 -2.26 -4.75
C LYS A 4 -24.62 -1.74 -5.67
N PRO A 5 -23.58 -1.05 -5.17
CA PRO A 5 -22.45 -0.70 -6.02
C PRO A 5 -21.77 -2.00 -6.47
N ALA A 6 -21.58 -2.06 -7.78
CA ALA A 6 -21.04 -3.15 -8.55
C ALA A 6 -19.91 -3.88 -7.82
N GLY A 7 -19.98 -5.22 -7.88
CA GLY A 7 -19.00 -6.12 -7.31
C GLY A 7 -17.60 -5.63 -7.61
N LYS A 8 -16.84 -5.37 -6.53
CA LYS A 8 -15.39 -5.28 -6.61
C LYS A 8 -14.94 -6.58 -7.25
N LYS A 9 -14.64 -6.55 -8.55
CA LYS A 9 -13.86 -7.60 -9.19
C LYS A 9 -12.65 -7.73 -8.29
N ALA A 10 -12.61 -8.81 -7.52
CA ALA A 10 -11.41 -9.22 -6.84
C ALA A 10 -10.45 -9.49 -7.98
N VAL A 11 -9.70 -8.45 -8.37
CA VAL A 11 -8.43 -8.59 -9.05
C VAL A 11 -7.76 -9.66 -8.23
N VAL A 12 -7.61 -10.85 -8.81
CA VAL A 12 -6.84 -11.95 -8.25
C VAL A 12 -5.61 -11.26 -7.69
N LYS A 13 -5.52 -11.11 -6.36
CA LYS A 13 -4.49 -10.30 -5.74
C LYS A 13 -3.22 -11.00 -6.18
N ASP A 14 -2.54 -10.42 -7.16
CA ASP A 14 -1.37 -11.01 -7.79
C ASP A 14 -0.48 -11.45 -6.66
N ARG A 15 -0.09 -12.74 -6.59
CA ARG A 15 0.67 -13.26 -5.45
C ARG A 15 1.91 -12.40 -5.20
N TYR A 16 2.47 -11.86 -6.28
CA TYR A 16 3.51 -10.85 -6.31
C TYR A 16 3.15 -9.55 -5.58
N MET A 17 1.96 -8.98 -5.80
CA MET A 17 1.48 -7.79 -5.09
C MET A 17 1.29 -8.06 -3.60
N ALA A 18 0.80 -9.24 -3.22
CA ALA A 18 0.65 -9.59 -1.81
C ALA A 18 2.00 -9.77 -1.10
N ASP A 19 2.97 -10.36 -1.79
CA ASP A 19 4.34 -10.50 -1.30
C ASP A 19 5.04 -9.14 -1.19
N LEU A 20 4.91 -8.30 -2.22
CA LEU A 20 5.45 -6.95 -2.24
C LEU A 20 4.83 -6.07 -1.12
N GLU A 21 3.53 -6.18 -0.87
CA GLU A 21 2.84 -5.49 0.23
C GLU A 21 3.43 -5.91 1.59
N LYS A 22 3.76 -7.20 1.78
CA LYS A 22 4.42 -7.70 2.99
C LYS A 22 5.84 -7.18 3.13
N GLN A 23 6.63 -7.23 2.07
CA GLN A 23 8.01 -6.74 2.09
C GLN A 23 8.07 -5.24 2.39
N LEU A 24 7.22 -4.44 1.74
CA LEU A 24 7.11 -3.01 2.01
C LEU A 24 6.63 -2.73 3.44
N THR A 25 5.68 -3.51 3.95
CA THR A 25 5.23 -3.39 5.35
C THR A 25 6.37 -3.65 6.33
N ALA A 26 7.20 -4.68 6.08
CA ALA A 26 8.36 -4.98 6.91
C ALA A 26 9.42 -3.87 6.83
N LYS A 27 9.74 -3.38 5.62
CA LYS A 27 10.76 -2.36 5.39
C LYS A 27 10.37 -1.00 5.97
N CYS A 28 9.13 -0.58 5.72
CA CYS A 28 8.60 0.70 6.20
C CYS A 28 8.20 0.65 7.69
N MET A 29 8.10 -0.55 8.27
CA MET A 29 7.53 -0.79 9.61
C MET A 29 6.18 -0.06 9.78
N ALA A 30 5.38 -0.05 8.71
CA ALA A 30 4.13 0.69 8.60
C ALA A 30 3.15 -0.10 7.74
N ARG A 31 1.84 0.13 7.90
CA ARG A 31 0.84 -0.61 7.13
C ARG A 31 0.88 -0.12 5.68
N VAL A 32 1.30 -1.00 4.76
CA VAL A 32 1.30 -0.72 3.32
C VAL A 32 0.11 -1.38 2.66
N ARG A 33 -0.48 -0.68 1.68
CA ARG A 33 -1.57 -1.19 0.86
C ARG A 33 -1.30 -0.86 -0.59
N LEU A 34 -1.19 -1.91 -1.41
CA LEU A 34 -1.05 -1.76 -2.85
C LEU A 34 -2.43 -1.78 -3.49
N LYS A 35 -2.76 -0.70 -4.22
CA LYS A 35 -4.00 -0.58 -4.99
C LYS A 35 -3.62 -0.34 -6.44
N GLY A 36 -3.88 -1.28 -7.33
CA GLY A 36 -3.55 -1.06 -8.73
C GLY A 36 -3.91 -2.20 -9.64
N SER A 37 -3.79 -1.93 -10.93
CA SER A 37 -3.77 -2.91 -12.02
C SER A 37 -2.47 -2.76 -12.81
N SER A 38 -2.25 -3.63 -13.79
CA SER A 38 -1.03 -3.71 -14.60
C SER A 38 -0.62 -2.40 -15.32
N LYS A 39 -1.50 -1.39 -15.39
CA LYS A 39 -1.23 -0.10 -16.05
C LYS A 39 -1.22 1.11 -15.11
N LYS A 40 -1.76 0.99 -13.90
CA LYS A 40 -1.87 2.11 -12.94
C LYS A 40 -1.97 1.59 -11.52
N GLY A 41 -1.25 2.20 -10.60
CA GLY A 41 -1.27 1.81 -9.20
C GLY A 41 -0.95 2.96 -8.25
N ALA A 42 -1.31 2.76 -7.01
CA ALA A 42 -1.01 3.60 -5.88
C ALA A 42 -0.49 2.71 -4.74
N ILE A 43 0.55 3.21 -4.07
CA ILE A 43 1.09 2.64 -2.84
C ILE A 43 0.61 3.54 -1.72
N GLU A 44 -0.20 3.00 -0.81
CA GLU A 44 -0.64 3.72 0.38
C GLU A 44 0.14 3.22 1.59
N ILE A 45 0.89 4.11 2.24
CA ILE A 45 1.58 3.84 3.50
C ILE A 45 0.84 4.60 4.60
N SER A 46 0.28 3.89 5.57
CA SER A 46 -0.44 4.49 6.69
C SER A 46 0.47 4.62 7.90
N TYR A 47 0.53 5.81 8.48
CA TYR A 47 1.17 6.10 9.76
C TYR A 47 0.13 6.55 10.79
N ARG A 48 0.45 6.42 12.07
CA ARG A 48 -0.40 6.83 13.20
C ARG A 48 0.19 7.96 14.02
N THR A 49 1.51 8.15 13.95
CA THR A 49 2.21 9.18 14.71
C THR A 49 3.11 10.02 13.80
N MET A 50 3.45 11.23 14.26
CA MET A 50 4.38 12.10 13.53
C MET A 50 5.79 11.50 13.48
N ASP A 51 6.17 10.72 14.49
CA ASP A 51 7.45 9.99 14.52
C ASP A 51 7.53 8.93 13.40
N GLU A 52 6.45 8.15 13.21
CA GLU A 52 6.36 7.20 12.10
C GLU A 52 6.46 7.90 10.74
N LEU A 53 5.79 9.04 10.57
CA LEU A 53 5.89 9.85 9.35
C LEU A 53 7.34 10.33 9.13
N ASN A 54 8.00 10.87 10.15
CA ASN A 54 9.38 11.35 10.05
C ASN A 54 10.36 10.22 9.73
N ARG A 55 10.17 9.04 10.32
CA ARG A 55 10.95 7.84 9.99
C ARG A 55 10.75 7.43 8.54
N LEU A 56 9.50 7.41 8.06
CA LEU A 56 9.18 7.10 6.66
C LEU A 56 9.75 8.14 5.69
N ALA A 57 9.65 9.42 6.04
CA ALA A 57 10.20 10.50 5.24
C ALA A 57 11.71 10.38 5.14
N ARG A 58 12.43 10.19 6.25
CA ARG A 58 13.87 9.89 6.22
C ARG A 58 14.16 8.66 5.39
N TYR A 59 13.43 7.58 5.60
CA TYR A 59 13.63 6.35 4.85
C TYR A 59 13.44 6.51 3.32
N LEU A 60 12.54 7.38 2.88
CA LEU A 60 12.28 7.65 1.46
C LEU A 60 13.14 8.78 0.86
N LEU A 61 13.63 9.70 1.69
CA LEU A 61 14.36 10.90 1.27
C LEU A 61 15.88 10.78 1.49
N ASP A 62 16.34 9.95 2.43
CA ASP A 62 17.77 9.68 2.70
C ASP A 62 18.34 8.52 1.84
N GLU A 63 17.63 8.05 0.80
CA GLU A 63 18.28 7.29 -0.28
C GLU A 63 18.88 8.27 -1.31
N LEU A 64 20.03 8.84 -0.94
CA LEU A 64 21.06 9.42 -1.83
C LEU A 64 22.46 9.16 -1.27
#